data_AF-A0A323VH63-F1
#
_entry.id   AF-A0A323VH63-F1
#
_cell.length_a   1.000
_cell.length_b   1.000
_cell.length_c   1.000
_cell.angle_alpha   90.00
_cell.angle_beta   90.00
_cell.angle_gamma   90.00
#
_symmetry.space_group_name_H-M   'P 1'
#
loop_
_entity.id
_entity.type
_entity.pdbx_description
1 polymer ?
#
loop_
_entity_poly.entity_id
_entity_poly.type
_entity_poly.pdbx_seq_one_letter_code
_entity_poly.pdbx_strand_id
1 'polypeptide(L)'
;MSEGTDASISGITQFGTAASTMLTDFTTGATAQLETIASATIGATGLPEGANAAAYHAMLTQSAGELLGDVIKGLQSLGAGALTIAANYADADARQQSEMTTVWNAFHPDGGPTVSAAMAQAAAENPGGSPAQQLRTTGQLPAPTTTAPPAQNADQAAMDQVEADREEYGQDAHQNWLFGHDDLVDAPEPEPEILAPGAPGTEPTTGNGTVTA
;
A
#
# COMPACT_ATOMS: atom_id res chain seq x y z
N MET A 1 -26.44 19.33 4.78
CA MET A 1 -25.39 18.97 5.75
C MET A 1 -24.87 17.64 5.28
N SER A 2 -23.65 17.59 4.74
CA SER A 2 -23.01 16.32 4.38
C SER A 2 -22.78 15.56 5.68
N GLU A 3 -23.20 14.31 5.76
CA GLU A 3 -22.71 13.38 6.79
C GLU A 3 -21.19 13.33 6.65
N GLY A 4 -20.50 14.04 7.55
CA GLY A 4 -19.05 14.03 7.60
C GLY A 4 -18.62 12.62 7.94
N THR A 5 -17.74 12.05 7.12
CA THR A 5 -17.05 10.81 7.47
C THR A 5 -16.05 11.16 8.56
N ASP A 6 -16.45 11.02 9.83
CA ASP A 6 -15.55 11.15 10.98
C ASP A 6 -14.60 9.94 11.01
N ALA A 7 -13.48 10.05 10.30
CA ALA A 7 -12.41 9.07 10.35
C ALA A 7 -11.50 9.40 11.54
N SER A 8 -11.59 8.62 12.63
CA SER A 8 -10.64 8.76 13.73
C SER A 8 -9.29 8.15 13.35
N ILE A 9 -8.18 8.86 13.60
CA ILE A 9 -6.81 8.37 13.39
C ILE A 9 -6.59 7.02 14.09
N SER A 10 -7.15 6.87 15.30
CA SER A 10 -7.15 5.62 16.06
C SER A 10 -7.80 4.47 15.26
N GLY A 11 -8.95 4.72 14.64
CA GLY A 11 -9.65 3.74 13.80
C GLY A 11 -8.84 3.33 12.56
N ILE A 12 -8.19 4.28 11.89
CA ILE A 12 -7.35 3.99 10.71
C ILE A 12 -6.11 3.19 11.11
N THR A 13 -5.46 3.56 12.22
CA THR A 13 -4.29 2.84 12.75
C THR A 13 -4.66 1.42 13.19
N GLN A 14 -5.81 1.27 13.87
CA GLN A 14 -6.33 -0.03 14.26
C GLN A 14 -6.65 -0.90 13.04
N PHE A 15 -7.23 -0.31 11.99
CA PHE A 15 -7.46 -1.00 10.72
C PHE A 15 -6.14 -1.47 10.08
N GLY A 16 -5.13 -0.61 9.97
CA GLY A 16 -3.83 -0.98 9.41
C GLY A 16 -3.15 -2.13 10.19
N THR A 17 -3.25 -2.10 11.52
CA THR A 17 -2.76 -3.17 12.39
C THR A 17 -3.55 -4.47 12.17
N ALA A 18 -4.88 -4.38 12.16
CA ALA A 18 -5.75 -5.54 11.94
C ALA A 18 -5.54 -6.16 10.54
N ALA A 19 -5.37 -5.34 9.50
CA ALA A 19 -5.06 -5.79 8.15
C ALA A 19 -3.72 -6.54 8.10
N SER A 20 -2.70 -6.04 8.81
CA SER A 20 -1.39 -6.71 8.90
C SER A 20 -1.47 -8.06 9.61
N THR A 21 -2.25 -8.15 10.70
CA THR A 21 -2.51 -9.42 11.39
C THR A 21 -3.28 -10.40 10.50
N MET A 22 -4.37 -9.94 9.86
CA MET A 22 -5.14 -10.76 8.93
C MET A 22 -4.30 -11.27 7.77
N LEU A 23 -3.40 -10.45 7.24
CA LEU A 23 -2.46 -10.86 6.19
C LEU A 23 -1.56 -12.00 6.66
N THR A 24 -1.03 -11.91 7.88
CA THR A 24 -0.15 -12.95 8.46
C THR A 24 -0.91 -14.26 8.66
N ASP A 25 -2.11 -14.19 9.24
CA ASP A 25 -2.97 -15.35 9.47
C ASP A 25 -3.41 -15.99 8.14
N PHE A 26 -3.82 -15.16 7.18
CA PHE A 26 -4.19 -15.59 5.84
C PHE A 26 -3.03 -16.28 5.12
N THR A 27 -1.85 -15.65 5.09
CA THR A 27 -0.67 -16.20 4.40
C THR A 27 -0.26 -17.54 5.01
N THR A 28 -0.27 -17.64 6.34
CA THR A 28 0.05 -18.88 7.06
C THR A 28 -0.97 -19.98 6.74
N GLY A 29 -2.26 -19.67 6.82
CA GLY A 29 -3.33 -20.62 6.52
C GLY A 29 -3.34 -21.07 5.06
N ALA A 30 -3.21 -20.11 4.13
CA ALA A 30 -3.20 -20.37 2.69
C ALA A 30 -2.01 -21.25 2.28
N THR A 31 -0.82 -20.97 2.81
CA THR A 31 0.39 -21.76 2.52
C THR A 31 0.25 -23.20 3.01
N ALA A 32 -0.28 -23.40 4.22
CA ALA A 32 -0.51 -24.74 4.77
C ALA A 32 -1.53 -25.55 3.94
N GLN A 33 -2.59 -24.89 3.45
CA GLN A 33 -3.58 -25.55 2.59
C GLN A 33 -3.02 -25.86 1.19
N LEU A 34 -2.25 -24.92 0.60
CA LEU A 34 -1.56 -25.16 -0.67
C LEU A 34 -0.59 -26.33 -0.57
N GLU A 35 0.18 -26.45 0.50
CA GLU A 35 1.10 -27.57 0.71
C GLU A 35 0.34 -28.91 0.81
N THR A 36 -0.81 -28.91 1.49
CA THR A 36 -1.68 -30.08 1.60
C THR A 36 -2.23 -30.50 0.23
N ILE A 37 -2.64 -29.53 -0.60
CA ILE A 37 -3.12 -29.79 -1.96
C ILE A 37 -1.97 -30.27 -2.84
N ALA A 38 -0.84 -29.56 -2.84
CA ALA A 38 0.33 -29.87 -3.65
C ALA A 38 0.92 -31.25 -3.36
N SER A 39 0.86 -31.69 -2.11
CA SER A 39 1.34 -33.03 -1.68
C SER A 39 0.35 -34.16 -1.97
N ALA A 40 -0.88 -33.85 -2.42
CA ALA A 40 -1.86 -34.86 -2.77
C ALA A 40 -1.35 -35.73 -3.92
N THR A 41 -1.28 -37.04 -3.69
CA THR A 41 -0.81 -38.00 -4.69
C THR A 41 -1.94 -38.32 -5.67
N ILE A 42 -2.11 -37.48 -6.68
CA ILE A 42 -3.07 -37.70 -7.77
C ILE A 42 -2.36 -38.42 -8.93
N GLY A 43 -3.02 -39.43 -9.51
CA GLY A 43 -2.53 -40.11 -10.71
C GLY A 43 -1.63 -41.34 -10.47
N ALA A 44 -1.51 -41.83 -9.24
CA ALA A 44 -0.66 -42.97 -8.89
C ALA A 44 -1.16 -44.34 -9.39
N THR A 45 -2.23 -44.40 -10.19
CA THR A 45 -2.87 -45.66 -10.60
C THR A 45 -2.13 -46.39 -11.72
N GLY A 46 -1.07 -45.82 -12.29
CA GLY A 46 -0.29 -46.42 -13.39
C GLY A 46 -1.04 -46.47 -14.73
N LEU A 47 -2.26 -45.93 -14.78
CA LEU A 47 -3.07 -45.80 -15.99
C LEU A 47 -2.76 -44.47 -16.71
N PRO A 48 -2.86 -44.41 -18.05
CA PRO A 48 -2.65 -43.18 -18.82
C PRO A 48 -3.51 -42.00 -18.34
N GLU A 49 -4.74 -42.27 -17.90
CA GLU A 49 -5.65 -41.27 -17.33
C GLU A 49 -5.11 -40.65 -16.03
N GLY A 50 -4.30 -41.41 -15.28
CA GLY A 50 -3.63 -40.93 -14.08
C GLY A 50 -2.60 -39.85 -14.38
N ALA A 51 -1.85 -39.97 -15.48
CA ALA A 51 -0.88 -38.97 -15.91
C ALA A 51 -1.56 -37.64 -16.27
N ASN A 52 -2.70 -37.70 -16.99
CA ASN A 52 -3.48 -36.50 -17.28
C ASN A 52 -4.04 -35.85 -16.01
N ALA A 53 -4.57 -36.66 -15.07
CA ALA A 53 -5.06 -36.14 -13.79
C ALA A 53 -3.95 -35.45 -12.98
N ALA A 54 -2.75 -36.03 -12.96
CA ALA A 54 -1.58 -35.42 -12.31
C ALA A 54 -1.18 -34.07 -12.97
N ALA A 55 -1.19 -34.00 -14.30
CA ALA A 55 -0.89 -32.77 -15.03
C ALA A 55 -1.92 -31.65 -14.75
N TYR A 56 -3.22 -31.96 -14.80
CA TYR A 56 -4.27 -31.00 -14.46
C TYR A 56 -4.17 -30.54 -13.00
N HIS A 57 -3.88 -31.47 -12.08
CA HIS A 57 -3.69 -31.13 -10.68
C HIS A 57 -2.50 -30.17 -10.46
N ALA A 58 -1.37 -30.41 -11.13
CA ALA A 58 -0.21 -29.52 -11.06
C ALA A 58 -0.54 -28.12 -11.60
N MET A 59 -1.23 -28.03 -12.74
CA MET A 59 -1.68 -26.76 -13.32
C MET A 59 -2.63 -25.98 -12.41
N LEU A 60 -3.59 -26.67 -11.78
CA LEU A 60 -4.50 -26.05 -10.81
C LEU A 60 -3.77 -25.55 -9.57
N THR A 61 -2.81 -26.33 -9.06
CA THR A 61 -1.99 -25.95 -7.90
C THR A 61 -1.16 -24.71 -8.21
N GLN A 62 -0.56 -24.64 -9.40
CA GLN A 62 0.16 -23.45 -9.85
C GLN A 62 -0.76 -22.23 -9.94
N SER A 63 -1.92 -22.36 -10.60
CA SER A 63 -2.88 -21.27 -10.77
C SER A 63 -3.40 -20.76 -9.41
N ALA A 64 -3.63 -21.68 -8.46
CA ALA A 64 -4.02 -21.33 -7.10
C ALA A 64 -2.90 -20.58 -6.35
N GLY A 65 -1.65 -20.98 -6.56
CA GLY A 65 -0.48 -20.28 -6.03
C GLY A 65 -0.34 -18.85 -6.53
N GLU A 66 -0.53 -18.65 -7.85
CA GLU A 66 -0.50 -17.31 -8.47
C GLU A 66 -1.62 -16.41 -7.92
N LEU A 67 -2.85 -16.92 -7.86
CA LEU A 67 -3.99 -16.19 -7.27
C LEU A 67 -3.74 -15.80 -5.80
N LEU A 68 -3.18 -16.71 -5.00
CA LEU A 68 -2.84 -16.43 -3.62
C LEU A 68 -1.74 -15.37 -3.50
N GLY A 69 -0.76 -15.39 -4.40
CA GLY A 69 0.25 -14.33 -4.52
C GLY A 69 -0.37 -12.96 -4.76
N ASP A 70 -1.33 -12.86 -5.67
CA ASP A 70 -2.02 -11.60 -5.97
C ASP A 70 -2.89 -11.11 -4.82
N VAL A 71 -3.59 -12.02 -4.12
CA VAL A 71 -4.35 -11.67 -2.92
C VAL A 71 -3.44 -11.13 -1.82
N ILE A 72 -2.28 -11.75 -1.60
CA ILE A 72 -1.28 -11.29 -0.62
C ILE A 72 -0.80 -9.87 -0.97
N LYS A 73 -0.44 -9.63 -2.23
CA LYS A 73 -0.04 -8.29 -2.70
C LYS A 73 -1.16 -7.26 -2.51
N GLY A 74 -2.40 -7.64 -2.85
CA GLY A 74 -3.59 -6.79 -2.66
C GLY A 74 -3.77 -6.39 -1.20
N LEU A 75 -3.71 -7.36 -0.27
CA LEU A 75 -3.81 -7.10 1.17
C LEU A 75 -2.65 -6.25 1.70
N GLN A 76 -1.42 -6.47 1.23
CA GLN A 76 -0.26 -5.64 1.57
C GLN A 76 -0.47 -4.19 1.12
N SER A 77 -0.92 -3.98 -0.13
CA SER A 77 -1.18 -2.65 -0.67
C SER A 77 -2.28 -1.92 0.10
N LEU A 78 -3.33 -2.64 0.52
CA LEU A 78 -4.42 -2.09 1.33
C LEU A 78 -3.92 -1.67 2.72
N GLY A 79 -3.11 -2.51 3.37
CA GLY A 79 -2.50 -2.19 4.67
C GLY A 79 -1.57 -0.98 4.60
N ALA A 80 -0.70 -0.94 3.59
CA ALA A 80 0.21 0.18 3.34
C ALA A 80 -0.56 1.47 3.08
N GLY A 81 -1.56 1.44 2.19
CA GLY A 81 -2.40 2.61 1.88
C GLY A 81 -3.14 3.15 3.10
N ALA A 82 -3.66 2.28 3.96
CA ALA A 82 -4.30 2.71 5.20
C ALA A 82 -3.32 3.38 6.18
N LEU A 83 -2.11 2.85 6.33
CA LEU A 83 -1.07 3.48 7.15
C LEU A 83 -0.62 4.83 6.59
N THR A 84 -0.47 4.95 5.28
CA THR A 84 -0.17 6.24 4.62
C THR A 84 -1.26 7.27 4.87
N ILE A 85 -2.53 6.87 4.75
CA ILE A 85 -3.66 7.76 5.08
C ILE A 85 -3.59 8.18 6.55
N ALA A 86 -3.39 7.24 7.49
CA ALA A 86 -3.26 7.56 8.90
C ALA A 86 -2.13 8.57 9.18
N ALA A 87 -0.97 8.37 8.54
CA ALA A 87 0.18 9.27 8.67
C ALA A 87 -0.15 10.69 8.16
N ASN A 88 -0.81 10.80 7.01
CA ASN A 88 -1.21 12.09 6.45
C ASN A 88 -2.21 12.83 7.34
N TYR A 89 -3.17 12.12 7.94
CA TYR A 89 -4.09 12.74 8.91
C TYR A 89 -3.37 13.20 10.18
N ALA A 90 -2.44 12.40 10.71
CA ALA A 90 -1.66 12.79 11.88
C ALA A 90 -0.77 14.02 11.62
N ASP A 91 -0.15 14.10 10.44
CA ASP A 91 0.64 15.28 10.05
C ASP A 91 -0.25 16.52 9.83
N ALA A 92 -1.40 16.37 9.19
CA ALA A 92 -2.37 17.45 9.01
C ALA A 92 -2.86 18.00 10.36
N ASP A 93 -3.20 17.14 11.31
CA ASP A 93 -3.63 17.53 12.66
C ASP A 93 -2.51 18.29 13.41
N ALA A 94 -1.26 17.82 13.30
CA ALA A 94 -0.11 18.48 13.91
C ALA A 94 0.14 19.88 13.31
N ARG A 95 0.04 20.01 11.98
CA ARG A 95 0.16 21.31 11.30
C ARG A 95 -0.96 22.26 11.71
N GLN A 96 -2.21 21.80 11.72
CA GLN A 96 -3.34 22.61 12.13
C GLN A 96 -3.21 23.10 13.58
N GLN A 97 -2.72 22.25 14.49
CA GLN A 97 -2.44 22.64 15.87
C GLN A 97 -1.33 23.70 15.97
N SER A 98 -0.27 23.56 15.15
CA SER A 98 0.83 24.52 15.08
C SER A 98 0.40 25.88 14.55
N GLU A 99 -0.43 25.89 13.49
CA GLU A 99 -1.04 27.10 12.94
C GLU A 99 -1.96 27.78 13.96
N MET A 100 -2.83 27.01 14.63
CA MET A 100 -3.67 27.54 15.71
C MET A 100 -2.84 28.13 16.84
N THR A 101 -1.74 27.48 17.24
CA THR A 101 -0.82 27.99 18.26
C THR A 101 -0.16 29.29 17.81
N THR A 102 0.22 29.38 16.53
CA THR A 102 0.81 30.58 15.94
C THR A 102 -0.19 31.74 15.97
N VAL A 103 -1.44 31.50 15.56
CA VAL A 103 -2.52 32.49 15.64
C VAL A 103 -2.78 32.89 17.09
N TRP A 104 -2.85 31.93 18.01
CA TRP A 104 -3.06 32.19 19.43
C TRP A 104 -1.98 33.10 20.02
N ASN A 105 -0.71 32.78 19.76
CA ASN A 105 0.44 33.55 20.23
C ASN A 105 0.51 34.95 19.61
N ALA A 106 0.02 35.14 18.38
CA ALA A 106 -0.09 36.46 17.77
C ALA A 106 -1.07 37.38 18.53
N PHE A 107 -2.10 36.81 19.18
CA PHE A 107 -3.05 37.58 20.00
C PHE A 107 -2.70 37.62 21.50
N HIS A 108 -1.92 36.64 21.97
CA HIS A 108 -1.52 36.47 23.37
C HIS A 108 0.01 36.29 23.49
N PRO A 109 0.82 37.32 23.21
CA PRO A 109 2.26 37.22 23.31
C PRO A 109 2.71 37.03 24.77
N ASP A 110 3.61 36.08 25.01
CA ASP A 110 4.19 35.86 26.34
C ASP A 110 4.94 37.10 26.83
N GLY A 111 4.52 37.64 27.98
CA GLY A 111 5.15 38.79 28.63
C GLY A 111 4.83 40.15 28.01
N GLY A 112 4.00 40.22 26.96
CA GLY A 112 3.52 41.46 26.36
C GLY A 112 2.05 41.75 26.69
N PRO A 113 1.59 43.01 26.58
CA PRO A 113 0.16 43.29 26.59
C PRO A 113 -0.50 42.56 25.42
N THR A 114 -1.63 41.89 25.67
CA THR A 114 -2.47 41.35 24.60
C THR A 114 -2.78 42.45 23.58
N VAL A 115 -3.07 42.11 22.33
CA VAL A 115 -3.42 43.11 21.29
C VAL A 115 -4.53 44.05 21.78
N SER A 116 -5.49 43.52 22.55
CA SER A 116 -6.54 44.31 23.20
C SER A 116 -6.03 45.27 24.28
N ALA A 117 -5.09 44.83 25.13
CA ALA A 117 -4.46 45.68 26.14
C ALA A 117 -3.56 46.74 25.50
N ALA A 118 -2.83 46.40 24.44
CA ALA A 118 -2.02 47.34 23.66
C ALA A 118 -2.89 48.40 22.97
N MET A 119 -4.04 48.01 22.39
CA MET A 119 -5.01 48.97 21.84
C MET A 119 -5.63 49.85 22.92
N ALA A 120 -5.98 49.28 24.08
CA ALA A 120 -6.54 50.03 25.19
C ALA A 120 -5.52 51.04 25.75
N GLN A 121 -4.25 50.65 25.86
CA GLN A 121 -3.17 51.54 26.27
C GLN A 121 -2.91 52.64 25.24
N ALA A 122 -2.86 52.31 23.95
CA ALA A 122 -2.73 53.32 22.89
C ALA A 122 -3.93 54.30 22.85
N ALA A 123 -5.15 53.83 23.15
CA ALA A 123 -6.33 54.68 23.28
C ALA A 123 -6.30 55.56 24.54
N ALA A 124 -5.71 55.08 25.64
CA ALA A 124 -5.53 55.84 26.87
C ALA A 124 -4.41 56.89 26.76
N GLU A 125 -3.34 56.61 26.00
CA GLU A 125 -2.23 57.56 25.73
C GLU A 125 -2.63 58.65 24.72
N ASN A 126 -3.65 58.41 23.89
CA ASN A 126 -4.25 59.40 22.98
C ASN A 126 -5.77 59.57 23.24
N PRO A 127 -6.18 60.14 24.39
CA PRO A 127 -7.60 60.23 24.79
C PRO A 127 -8.45 61.16 23.90
N GLY A 128 -7.83 61.88 22.96
CA GLY A 128 -8.49 62.80 22.02
C GLY A 128 -8.56 62.33 20.57
N GLY A 129 -8.05 61.15 20.24
CA GLY A 129 -7.98 60.68 18.85
C GLY A 129 -8.25 59.20 18.75
N SER A 130 -9.53 58.81 18.71
CA SER A 130 -9.82 57.44 18.25
C SER A 130 -9.22 57.26 16.84
N PRO A 131 -8.64 56.10 16.52
CA PRO A 131 -8.16 55.82 15.16
C PRO A 131 -9.25 56.04 14.10
N ALA A 132 -10.51 55.82 14.49
CA ALA A 132 -11.69 56.13 13.68
C ALA A 132 -11.89 57.64 13.42
N GLN A 133 -11.52 58.53 14.35
CA GLN A 133 -11.51 59.98 14.14
C GLN A 133 -10.33 60.42 13.28
N GLN A 134 -9.12 59.86 13.46
CA GLN A 134 -8.00 60.17 12.56
C GLN A 134 -8.28 59.72 11.12
N LEU A 135 -8.82 58.51 10.90
CA LEU A 135 -9.26 58.05 9.57
C LEU A 135 -10.33 58.96 8.94
N ARG A 136 -11.23 59.54 9.75
CA ARG A 136 -12.23 60.52 9.28
C ARG A 136 -11.65 61.90 9.00
N THR A 137 -10.52 62.26 9.60
CA THR A 137 -9.96 63.62 9.51
C THR A 137 -8.87 63.74 8.45
N THR A 138 -8.04 62.71 8.25
CA THR A 138 -6.97 62.71 7.25
C THR A 138 -7.21 61.79 6.06
N GLY A 139 -8.17 60.86 6.14
CA GLY A 139 -8.49 59.92 5.05
C GLY A 139 -7.36 58.94 4.70
N GLN A 140 -6.27 58.93 5.46
CA GLN A 140 -5.09 58.11 5.21
C GLN A 140 -5.07 56.93 6.17
N LEU A 141 -5.18 55.73 5.60
CA LEU A 141 -4.86 54.49 6.31
C LEU A 141 -3.38 54.51 6.71
N PRO A 142 -3.02 54.01 7.92
CA PRO A 142 -1.62 53.80 8.26
C PRO A 142 -0.95 52.95 7.18
N ALA A 143 0.28 53.30 6.81
CA ALA A 143 1.01 52.60 5.77
C ALA A 143 1.13 51.12 6.15
N PRO A 144 0.76 50.18 5.27
CA PRO A 144 0.90 48.76 5.54
C PRO A 144 2.38 48.48 5.84
N THR A 145 2.66 47.89 7.00
CA THR A 145 4.02 47.43 7.29
C THR A 145 4.29 46.23 6.40
N THR A 146 5.32 46.32 5.55
CA THR A 146 5.72 45.25 4.61
C THR A 146 6.49 44.12 5.29
N THR A 147 6.50 44.07 6.62
CA THR A 147 7.12 42.98 7.38
C THR A 147 6.24 41.75 7.25
N ALA A 148 6.38 41.05 6.13
CA ALA A 148 5.83 39.72 5.97
C ALA A 148 6.43 38.82 7.06
N PRO A 149 5.64 37.94 7.70
CA PRO A 149 6.21 36.86 8.48
C PRO A 149 7.23 36.12 7.61
N PRO A 150 8.37 35.66 8.18
CA PRO A 150 9.39 34.96 7.40
C PRO A 150 8.72 33.82 6.62
N ALA A 151 8.89 33.82 5.30
CA ALA A 151 8.31 32.82 4.42
C ALA A 151 8.67 31.43 4.95
N GLN A 152 7.66 30.65 5.31
CA GLN A 152 7.83 29.24 5.66
C GLN A 152 8.15 28.48 4.37
N ASN A 153 9.41 28.53 3.94
CA ASN A 153 9.92 27.76 2.80
C ASN A 153 9.96 26.23 3.06
N ALA A 154 9.31 25.74 4.13
CA ALA A 154 9.27 24.33 4.49
C ALA A 154 8.30 23.51 3.63
N ASP A 155 7.28 24.14 3.03
CA ASP A 155 6.25 23.44 2.27
C ASP A 155 6.70 22.96 0.88
N GLN A 156 7.73 23.59 0.31
CA GLN A 156 8.19 23.25 -1.03
C GLN A 156 8.94 21.91 -1.05
N ALA A 157 9.77 21.65 -0.04
CA ALA A 157 10.49 20.39 0.11
C ALA A 157 9.54 19.20 0.35
N ALA A 158 8.43 19.42 1.07
CA ALA A 158 7.44 18.37 1.32
C ALA A 158 6.67 17.99 0.04
N MET A 159 6.36 18.97 -0.82
CA MET A 159 5.71 18.72 -2.12
C MET A 159 6.65 18.03 -3.10
N ASP A 160 7.92 18.43 -3.16
CA ASP A 160 8.93 17.80 -4.02
C ASP A 160 9.16 16.32 -3.63
N GLN A 161 9.08 15.99 -2.34
CA GLN A 161 9.19 14.62 -1.85
C GLN A 161 8.00 13.75 -2.28
N VAL A 162 6.78 14.29 -2.24
CA VAL A 162 5.57 13.57 -2.69
C VAL A 162 5.58 13.33 -4.20
N GLU A 163 6.11 14.28 -4.99
CA GLU A 163 6.27 14.12 -6.44
C GLU A 163 7.29 13.00 -6.75
N ALA A 164 8.40 12.93 -6.01
CA ALA A 164 9.40 11.87 -6.15
C ALA A 164 8.84 10.47 -5.83
N ASP A 165 8.09 10.32 -4.72
CA ASP A 165 7.50 9.04 -4.31
C ASP A 165 6.41 8.56 -5.29
N ARG A 166 5.73 9.50 -5.97
CA ARG A 166 4.72 9.20 -6.99
C ARG A 166 5.31 8.59 -8.26
N GLU A 167 6.50 9.04 -8.67
CA GLU A 167 7.19 8.46 -9.84
C GLU A 167 7.66 7.01 -9.57
N GLU A 168 7.98 6.68 -8.32
CA GLU A 168 8.41 5.33 -7.91
C GLU A 168 7.23 4.34 -7.86
N TYR A 169 6.06 4.76 -7.38
CA TYR A 169 4.87 3.88 -7.28
C TYR A 169 4.14 3.63 -8.62
N GLY A 170 4.37 4.47 -9.64
CA GLY A 170 3.70 4.38 -10.94
C GLY A 170 4.37 3.46 -11.97
N GLN A 171 5.62 3.07 -11.72
CA GLN A 171 6.34 2.12 -12.58
C GLN A 171 6.01 0.69 -12.15
N ASP A 172 4.79 0.27 -12.43
CA ASP A 172 4.37 -1.11 -12.27
C ASP A 172 5.21 -2.02 -13.19
N ALA A 173 6.26 -2.61 -12.62
CA ALA A 173 7.17 -3.54 -13.29
C ALA A 173 6.45 -4.79 -13.86
N HIS A 174 5.15 -4.97 -13.57
CA HIS A 174 4.34 -6.05 -14.09
C HIS A 174 3.65 -5.75 -15.43
N GLN A 175 3.64 -4.51 -15.94
CA GLN A 175 3.06 -4.24 -17.27
C GLN A 175 3.81 -4.96 -18.40
N ASN A 176 5.09 -5.28 -18.22
CA ASN A 176 5.88 -5.95 -19.24
C ASN A 176 5.66 -7.47 -19.32
N TRP A 177 4.93 -8.07 -18.36
CA TRP A 177 4.70 -9.52 -18.34
C TRP A 177 3.40 -9.94 -19.05
N LEU A 178 2.44 -9.02 -19.25
CA LEU A 178 1.13 -9.36 -19.81
C LEU A 178 1.07 -9.36 -21.35
N PHE A 179 2.08 -8.82 -22.04
CA PHE A 179 2.07 -8.69 -23.51
C PHE A 179 3.34 -9.24 -24.21
N GLY A 180 4.17 -10.03 -23.51
CA GLY A 180 5.52 -10.39 -23.96
C GLY A 180 5.80 -11.85 -24.30
N HIS A 181 4.80 -12.73 -24.46
CA HIS A 181 5.02 -14.13 -24.83
C HIS A 181 4.20 -14.55 -26.06
N ASP A 182 4.44 -13.88 -27.19
CA ASP A 182 4.05 -14.37 -28.53
C ASP A 182 5.09 -15.34 -29.13
N ASP A 183 6.14 -15.69 -28.38
CA ASP A 183 7.26 -16.53 -28.86
C ASP A 183 7.07 -18.04 -28.60
N LEU A 184 5.84 -18.50 -28.32
CA LEU A 184 5.52 -19.92 -28.08
C LEU A 184 4.91 -20.64 -29.29
N VAL A 185 4.93 -20.05 -30.50
CA VAL A 185 4.22 -20.60 -31.67
C VAL A 185 5.07 -21.50 -32.58
N ASP A 186 6.33 -21.82 -32.25
CA ASP A 186 7.14 -22.64 -33.17
C ASP A 186 8.10 -23.64 -32.48
N ALA A 187 7.60 -24.31 -31.44
CA ALA A 187 8.24 -25.55 -31.01
C ALA A 187 7.86 -26.65 -32.02
N PRO A 188 8.82 -27.26 -32.74
CA PRO A 188 8.51 -28.31 -33.71
C PRO A 188 7.80 -29.46 -32.98
N GLU A 189 6.62 -29.84 -33.48
CA GLU A 189 5.89 -30.99 -32.96
C GLU A 189 6.82 -32.22 -32.96
N PRO A 190 6.97 -32.93 -31.83
CA PRO A 190 7.74 -34.17 -31.82
C PRO A 190 7.05 -35.16 -32.75
N GLU A 191 7.75 -35.55 -33.83
CA GLU A 191 7.25 -36.59 -34.72
C GLU A 191 6.95 -37.85 -33.90
N PRO A 192 5.81 -38.53 -34.17
CA PRO A 192 5.47 -39.75 -33.47
C PRO A 192 6.54 -40.81 -33.74
N GLU A 193 7.32 -41.15 -32.72
CA GLU A 193 8.18 -42.33 -32.71
C GLU A 193 7.30 -43.56 -32.96
N ILE A 194 7.27 -44.03 -34.20
CA ILE A 194 6.67 -45.30 -34.56
C ILE A 194 7.52 -46.37 -33.87
N LEU A 195 7.04 -46.86 -32.72
CA LEU A 195 7.61 -48.02 -32.03
C LEU A 195 7.75 -49.15 -33.05
N ALA A 196 8.98 -49.45 -33.43
CA ALA A 196 9.28 -50.63 -34.22
C ALA A 196 8.75 -51.87 -33.46
N PRO A 197 8.07 -52.82 -34.15
CA PRO A 197 7.57 -54.02 -33.51
C PRO A 197 8.73 -54.77 -32.84
N GLY A 198 8.60 -54.93 -31.52
CA GLY A 198 9.62 -55.53 -30.66
C GLY A 198 10.04 -56.92 -31.14
N ALA A 199 11.35 -57.14 -31.12
CA ALA A 199 11.95 -58.45 -31.32
C ALA A 199 11.39 -59.45 -30.28
N PRO A 200 11.16 -60.72 -30.66
CA PRO A 200 10.67 -61.74 -29.75
C PRO A 200 11.66 -61.96 -28.60
N GLY A 201 11.22 -61.64 -27.38
CA GLY A 201 11.96 -61.82 -26.15
C GLY A 201 12.16 -63.30 -25.81
N THR A 202 13.39 -63.64 -25.43
CA THR A 202 13.80 -64.93 -24.89
C THR A 202 13.13 -65.22 -23.56
N GLU A 203 12.55 -66.42 -23.43
CA GLU A 203 11.84 -66.91 -22.24
C GLU A 203 12.73 -66.90 -20.97
N PRO A 204 12.16 -66.55 -19.79
CA PRO A 204 12.85 -66.66 -18.53
C PRO A 204 12.88 -68.13 -18.04
N THR A 205 14.08 -68.68 -17.95
CA THR A 205 14.35 -69.98 -17.31
C THR A 205 13.94 -69.97 -15.84
N THR A 206 12.95 -70.79 -15.47
CA THR A 206 12.50 -70.98 -14.09
C THR A 206 13.52 -71.83 -13.31
N GLY A 207 14.26 -71.17 -12.42
CA GLY A 207 15.12 -71.83 -11.43
C GLY A 207 14.29 -72.44 -10.31
N ASN A 208 14.29 -73.76 -10.23
CA ASN A 208 13.56 -74.56 -9.25
C ASN A 208 14.31 -74.55 -7.90
N GLY A 209 13.83 -73.79 -6.92
CA GLY A 209 14.39 -73.74 -5.57
C GLY A 209 13.85 -74.88 -4.69
N THR A 210 14.75 -75.77 -4.28
CA THR A 210 14.48 -76.96 -3.45
C THR A 210 14.11 -76.56 -2.02
N VAL A 211 12.97 -77.07 -1.54
CA VAL A 211 12.57 -77.00 -0.13
C VAL A 211 13.17 -78.20 0.61
N THR A 212 14.08 -77.97 1.54
CA THR A 212 14.48 -78.95 2.55
C THR A 212 13.60 -78.83 3.79
N ALA A 213 13.09 -79.98 4.23
CA ALA A 213 12.24 -80.19 5.39
C ALA A 213 12.99 -80.14 6.73
#